data_AF-A0AAW4WCA3-F1
#
_entry.id   AF-A0AAW4WCA3-F1
#
_cell.length_a   1.000
_cell.length_b   1.000
_cell.length_c   1.000
_cell.angle_alpha   90.00
_cell.angle_beta   90.00
_cell.angle_gamma   90.00
#
_symmetry.space_group_name_H-M   'P 1'
#
loop_
_entity.id
_entity.type
_entity.pdbx_description
1 polymer ?
#
loop_
_entity_poly.entity_id
_entity_poly.type
_entity_poly.pdbx_seq_one_letter_code
_entity_poly.pdbx_strand_id
1 'polypeptide(L)'
;MECIPIIISGQALYLAYEYVYVKENENNLQTKNLSAENAFMVKDDSIEENELFAVYYYIRKDDSGKLPDHYMATVVTTNYKYELDIENNNTIQATTEPAVPHYLGEIPIIEYLNNKLAIGDFELQIPLIDAYNALMSDRVTDKEQFIDAILAIYGTLLTDEDEPNTEDEDESIRKAKARLKKYKVLEMPDTAKAEYLTRTFDENGVEILKKAIEQDIHKFSHIPCMSDESFGGNVSGVAMEFKLLGMENITKIKTRYYKKGLRKRVRIFCNYLALHGTSIDPSGITMTFTRALPKNLLEISQIVANLWGKVSRKTLLSQVPFVDDVDEELKALEAEEEENLKRQQEVFGLQDNTPPEQDPDDKEKVDA
;
A
#
# COMPACT_ATOMS: atom_id res chain seq x y z
N MET A 1 1.72 -24.92 6.08
CA MET A 1 0.83 -23.75 6.05
C MET A 1 1.33 -22.84 4.96
N GLU A 2 0.78 -22.93 3.75
CA GLU A 2 1.15 -22.00 2.68
C GLU A 2 0.48 -20.64 2.96
N CYS A 3 1.30 -19.63 3.25
CA CYS A 3 0.87 -18.24 3.28
C CYS A 3 0.48 -17.85 1.84
N ILE A 4 -0.82 -17.83 1.54
CA ILE A 4 -1.33 -17.31 0.27
C ILE A 4 -1.18 -15.78 0.30
N PRO A 5 -0.27 -15.17 -0.49
CA PRO A 5 -0.14 -13.73 -0.53
C PRO A 5 -1.33 -13.15 -1.31
N ILE A 6 -2.18 -12.39 -0.63
CA ILE A 6 -3.28 -11.67 -1.28
C ILE A 6 -2.71 -10.36 -1.82
N ILE A 7 -2.40 -10.33 -3.11
CA ILE A 7 -2.10 -9.10 -3.83
C ILE A 7 -3.43 -8.45 -4.20
N ILE A 8 -3.89 -7.51 -3.37
CA ILE A 8 -5.00 -6.63 -3.75
C ILE A 8 -4.37 -5.49 -4.54
N SER A 9 -4.28 -5.66 -5.86
CA SER A 9 -3.95 -4.59 -6.81
C SER A 9 -5.15 -3.63 -6.92
N GLY A 10 -5.48 -2.96 -5.82
CA GLY A 10 -6.66 -2.10 -5.71
C GLY A 10 -6.37 -0.81 -4.95
N GLN A 11 -5.09 -0.41 -4.82
CA GLN A 11 -4.73 0.83 -4.13
C GLN A 11 -5.29 2.10 -4.81
N ALA A 12 -5.84 2.01 -6.02
CA ALA A 12 -6.43 3.12 -6.75
C ALA A 12 -7.95 3.28 -6.58
N LEU A 13 -8.67 2.27 -6.07
CA LEU A 13 -10.14 2.31 -6.01
C LEU A 13 -10.64 2.04 -4.58
N TYR A 14 -11.57 2.88 -4.18
CA TYR A 14 -12.12 3.08 -2.84
C TYR A 14 -12.89 1.86 -2.27
N LEU A 15 -13.04 0.87 -3.13
CA LEU A 15 -13.82 -0.34 -3.03
C LEU A 15 -13.08 -1.40 -3.85
N ALA A 16 -13.03 -2.63 -3.36
CA ALA A 16 -12.51 -3.75 -4.14
C ALA A 16 -13.49 -4.91 -4.08
N TYR A 17 -13.65 -5.58 -5.21
CA TYR A 17 -14.45 -6.79 -5.29
C TYR A 17 -13.55 -7.99 -5.56
N GLU A 18 -13.85 -9.09 -4.91
CA GLU A 18 -13.26 -10.39 -5.18
C GLU A 18 -14.35 -11.36 -5.61
N TYR A 19 -14.12 -12.08 -6.70
CA TYR A 19 -14.99 -13.14 -7.14
C TYR A 19 -14.37 -14.50 -6.84
N VAL A 20 -15.10 -15.31 -6.07
CA VAL A 20 -14.77 -16.70 -5.77
C VAL A 20 -15.53 -17.61 -6.72
N TYR A 21 -14.85 -18.45 -7.47
CA TYR A 21 -15.50 -19.35 -8.41
C TYR A 21 -14.79 -20.70 -8.47
N VAL A 22 -15.53 -21.73 -8.87
CA VAL A 22 -14.95 -23.03 -9.21
C VAL A 22 -14.39 -22.91 -10.62
N LYS A 23 -13.10 -23.21 -10.79
CA LYS A 23 -12.46 -23.13 -12.11
C LYS A 23 -13.10 -24.14 -13.06
N GLU A 24 -13.34 -23.72 -14.31
CA GLU A 24 -13.91 -24.61 -15.32
C GLU A 24 -13.03 -25.86 -15.51
N ASN A 25 -13.67 -27.03 -15.50
CA ASN A 25 -13.04 -28.35 -15.60
C ASN A 25 -12.11 -28.74 -14.43
N GLU A 26 -12.12 -27.99 -13.33
CA GLU A 26 -11.39 -28.33 -12.10
C GLU A 26 -12.32 -28.27 -10.88
N ASN A 27 -12.04 -29.06 -9.85
CA ASN A 27 -12.75 -28.99 -8.56
C ASN A 27 -12.05 -28.05 -7.56
N ASN A 28 -11.29 -27.08 -8.06
CA ASN A 28 -10.54 -26.14 -7.23
C ASN A 28 -11.26 -24.79 -7.19
N LEU A 29 -11.39 -24.23 -5.99
CA LEU A 29 -11.79 -22.85 -5.81
C LEU A 29 -10.64 -21.93 -6.25
N GLN A 30 -10.97 -20.97 -7.10
CA GLN A 30 -10.09 -19.85 -7.43
C GLN A 30 -10.75 -18.54 -7.02
N THR A 31 -9.90 -17.55 -6.77
CA THR A 31 -10.36 -16.18 -6.54
C THR A 31 -9.71 -15.23 -7.51
N LYS A 32 -10.48 -14.22 -7.94
CA LYS A 32 -10.00 -13.19 -8.87
C LYS A 32 -10.50 -11.83 -8.39
N ASN A 33 -9.62 -10.83 -8.48
CA ASN A 33 -10.02 -9.45 -8.25
C ASN A 33 -10.85 -8.93 -9.43
N LEU A 34 -11.97 -8.27 -9.12
CA LEU A 34 -12.81 -7.57 -10.09
C LEU A 34 -12.59 -6.07 -9.96
N SER A 35 -12.62 -5.36 -11.09
CA SER A 35 -12.64 -3.90 -11.10
C SER A 35 -13.91 -3.39 -10.43
N ALA A 36 -13.77 -2.41 -9.54
CA ALA A 36 -14.89 -1.78 -8.85
C ALA A 36 -15.76 -0.90 -9.76
N GLU A 37 -15.27 -0.49 -10.93
CA GLU A 37 -16.07 0.23 -11.94
C GLU A 37 -17.11 -0.68 -12.60
N ASN A 38 -16.81 -1.98 -12.65
CA ASN A 38 -17.54 -2.99 -13.40
C ASN A 38 -18.30 -3.97 -12.49
N ALA A 39 -18.32 -3.73 -11.18
CA ALA A 39 -18.98 -4.59 -10.23
C ALA A 39 -19.67 -3.77 -9.14
N PHE A 40 -20.82 -4.25 -8.67
CA PHE A 40 -21.52 -3.65 -7.53
C PHE A 40 -22.29 -4.71 -6.73
N MET A 41 -22.45 -4.45 -5.43
CA MET A 41 -23.24 -5.27 -4.51
C MET A 41 -24.56 -4.57 -4.21
N VAL A 42 -25.68 -5.29 -4.35
CA VAL A 42 -27.01 -4.80 -3.99
C VAL A 42 -27.39 -5.33 -2.63
N LYS A 43 -27.82 -4.43 -1.75
CA LYS A 43 -28.25 -4.70 -0.38
C LYS A 43 -29.74 -4.37 -0.22
N ASP A 44 -30.37 -4.96 0.77
CA ASP A 44 -31.77 -4.65 1.12
C ASP A 44 -31.92 -3.26 1.76
N ASP A 45 -33.16 -2.81 1.90
CA ASP A 45 -33.53 -1.53 2.54
C ASP A 45 -33.64 -1.65 4.07
N SER A 46 -33.22 -2.77 4.64
CA SER A 46 -33.26 -3.01 6.08
C SER A 46 -32.13 -2.27 6.79
N ILE A 47 -32.25 -2.10 8.11
CA ILE A 47 -31.19 -1.53 8.95
C ILE A 47 -29.91 -2.39 8.92
N GLU A 48 -30.05 -3.68 8.64
CA GLU A 48 -28.94 -4.63 8.59
C GLU A 48 -28.19 -4.59 7.26
N GLU A 49 -28.76 -3.97 6.22
CA GLU A 49 -28.22 -3.87 4.85
C GLU A 49 -27.76 -5.25 4.35
N ASN A 50 -28.64 -6.25 4.41
CA ASN A 50 -28.32 -7.62 4.03
C ASN A 50 -28.06 -7.71 2.53
N GLU A 51 -27.04 -8.45 2.15
CA GLU A 51 -26.65 -8.63 0.74
C GLU A 51 -27.68 -9.48 -0.01
N LEU A 52 -28.24 -8.94 -1.10
CA LEU A 52 -29.25 -9.64 -1.91
C LEU A 52 -28.60 -10.37 -3.09
N PHE A 53 -27.81 -9.65 -3.86
CA PHE A 53 -27.08 -10.16 -5.01
C PHE A 53 -25.95 -9.22 -5.40
N ALA A 54 -24.98 -9.73 -6.13
CA ALA A 54 -23.90 -8.95 -6.72
C ALA A 54 -23.94 -9.03 -8.24
N VAL A 55 -23.52 -7.96 -8.90
CA VAL A 55 -23.45 -7.88 -10.36
C VAL A 55 -22.02 -7.58 -10.75
N TYR A 56 -21.52 -8.32 -11.73
CA TYR A 56 -20.27 -8.03 -12.42
C TYR A 56 -20.57 -7.96 -13.91
N TYR A 57 -20.26 -6.85 -14.56
CA TYR A 57 -20.55 -6.67 -15.98
C TYR A 57 -19.31 -6.18 -16.75
N TYR A 58 -19.22 -6.53 -18.03
CA TYR A 58 -18.15 -6.07 -18.91
C TYR A 58 -18.65 -5.93 -20.34
N ILE A 59 -18.01 -5.03 -21.08
CA ILE A 59 -18.31 -4.82 -22.50
C ILE A 59 -17.67 -5.95 -23.30
N ARG A 60 -18.48 -6.66 -24.07
CA ARG A 60 -18.03 -7.62 -25.08
C ARG A 60 -18.07 -6.93 -26.43
N LYS A 61 -16.89 -6.62 -26.96
CA LYS A 61 -16.74 -6.07 -28.31
C LYS A 61 -16.73 -7.20 -29.33
N ASP A 62 -17.48 -7.02 -30.41
CA ASP A 62 -17.40 -7.88 -31.58
C ASP A 62 -16.24 -7.41 -32.47
N ASP A 63 -15.20 -8.24 -32.59
CA ASP A 63 -14.03 -7.97 -33.44
C ASP A 63 -14.40 -7.82 -34.92
N SER A 64 -15.60 -8.27 -35.33
CA SER A 64 -16.11 -8.15 -36.70
C SER A 64 -16.64 -6.75 -37.03
N GLY A 65 -16.90 -5.90 -36.03
CA GLY A 65 -17.40 -4.53 -36.19
C GLY A 65 -18.79 -4.41 -36.84
N LYS A 66 -19.56 -5.50 -36.88
CA LYS A 66 -20.88 -5.56 -37.55
C LYS A 66 -22.05 -5.46 -36.59
N LEU A 67 -21.84 -5.80 -35.32
CA LEU A 67 -22.83 -5.75 -34.26
C LEU A 67 -22.54 -4.59 -33.30
N PRO A 68 -23.57 -4.00 -32.68
CA PRO A 68 -23.38 -3.01 -31.61
C PRO A 68 -22.63 -3.64 -30.42
N ASP A 69 -22.02 -2.81 -29.57
CA ASP A 69 -21.42 -3.28 -28.33
C ASP A 69 -22.48 -3.95 -27.43
N HIS A 70 -22.18 -5.14 -26.93
CA HIS A 70 -23.04 -5.87 -25.99
C HIS A 70 -22.41 -5.85 -24.59
N TYR A 71 -23.26 -5.83 -23.56
CA TYR A 71 -22.83 -5.93 -22.18
C TYR A 71 -23.12 -7.34 -21.64
N MET A 72 -22.07 -8.03 -21.22
CA MET A 72 -22.21 -9.29 -20.49
C MET A 72 -22.34 -8.98 -19.01
N ALA A 73 -23.47 -9.29 -18.38
CA ALA A 73 -23.67 -9.11 -16.95
C ALA A 73 -23.82 -10.46 -16.24
N THR A 74 -22.93 -10.74 -15.31
CA THR A 74 -23.02 -11.87 -14.38
C THR A 74 -23.69 -11.41 -13.09
N VAL A 75 -24.92 -11.85 -12.85
CA VAL A 75 -25.65 -11.61 -11.60
C VAL A 75 -25.51 -12.84 -10.71
N VAL A 76 -25.02 -12.68 -9.48
CA VAL A 76 -24.85 -13.80 -8.55
C VAL A 76 -25.61 -13.55 -7.26
N THR A 77 -26.48 -14.50 -6.94
CA THR A 77 -27.28 -14.56 -5.71
C THR A 77 -26.62 -15.51 -4.71
N THR A 78 -27.31 -15.85 -3.63
CA THR A 78 -26.82 -16.81 -2.62
C THR A 78 -26.58 -18.22 -3.19
N ASN A 79 -27.38 -18.64 -4.19
CA ASN A 79 -27.36 -20.02 -4.69
C ASN A 79 -27.19 -20.13 -6.21
N TYR A 80 -27.58 -19.08 -6.95
CA TYR A 80 -27.64 -19.09 -8.41
C TYR A 80 -26.81 -17.97 -9.03
N LYS A 81 -26.20 -18.30 -10.17
CA LYS A 81 -25.53 -17.40 -11.09
C LYS A 81 -26.40 -17.27 -12.35
N TYR A 82 -26.57 -16.04 -12.82
CA TYR A 82 -27.24 -15.70 -14.08
C TYR A 82 -26.22 -14.98 -14.95
N GLU A 83 -26.09 -15.40 -16.21
CA GLU A 83 -25.32 -14.70 -17.23
C GLU A 83 -26.31 -14.05 -18.19
N LEU A 84 -26.28 -12.73 -18.28
CA LEU A 84 -27.20 -11.93 -19.08
C LEU A 84 -26.45 -11.31 -20.25
N ASP A 85 -26.97 -11.48 -21.46
CA ASP A 85 -26.55 -10.72 -22.64
C ASP A 85 -27.42 -9.49 -22.79
N ILE A 86 -26.87 -8.30 -22.51
CA ILE A 86 -27.61 -7.04 -22.54
C ILE A 86 -27.21 -6.29 -23.81
N GLU A 87 -28.15 -6.16 -24.74
CA GLU A 87 -27.97 -5.34 -25.93
C GLU A 87 -27.99 -3.84 -25.55
N ASN A 88 -27.14 -3.05 -26.17
CA ASN A 88 -27.12 -1.59 -25.98
C ASN A 88 -28.28 -0.92 -26.77
N ASN A 89 -29.52 -1.14 -26.31
CA ASN A 89 -30.73 -0.60 -26.91
C ASN A 89 -31.68 -0.04 -25.82
N ASN A 90 -32.66 0.78 -26.22
CA ASN A 90 -33.64 1.38 -25.29
C ASN A 90 -34.90 0.50 -25.07
N THR A 91 -34.89 -0.74 -25.53
CA THR A 91 -36.05 -1.64 -25.43
C THR A 91 -35.90 -2.59 -24.25
N ILE A 92 -37.02 -2.95 -23.62
CA ILE A 92 -37.02 -3.94 -22.53
C ILE A 92 -36.69 -5.30 -23.14
N GLN A 93 -35.51 -5.83 -22.82
CA GLN A 93 -35.10 -7.17 -23.19
C GLN A 93 -35.57 -8.17 -22.12
N ALA A 94 -36.22 -9.25 -22.56
CA ALA A 94 -36.57 -10.35 -21.67
C ALA A 94 -35.33 -11.22 -21.45
N THR A 95 -34.92 -11.38 -20.19
CA THR A 95 -33.84 -12.32 -19.83
C THR A 95 -34.39 -13.73 -19.89
N THR A 96 -33.81 -14.55 -20.76
CA THR A 96 -34.26 -15.94 -21.01
C THR A 96 -33.20 -16.94 -20.57
N GLU A 97 -32.08 -16.46 -20.04
CA GLU A 97 -30.94 -17.28 -19.67
C GLU A 97 -31.26 -18.13 -18.43
N PRO A 98 -30.94 -19.44 -18.44
CA PRO A 98 -31.23 -20.32 -17.32
C PRO A 98 -30.31 -20.03 -16.12
N ALA A 99 -30.87 -20.12 -14.92
CA ALA A 99 -30.11 -20.01 -13.68
C ALA A 99 -29.14 -21.19 -13.52
N VAL A 100 -27.85 -20.93 -13.28
CA VAL A 100 -26.84 -21.95 -12.98
C VAL A 100 -26.56 -21.98 -11.48
N PRO A 101 -26.79 -23.10 -10.78
CA PRO A 101 -26.46 -23.19 -9.36
C PRO A 101 -24.95 -23.24 -9.14
N HIS A 102 -24.43 -22.44 -8.21
CA HIS A 102 -22.99 -22.42 -7.86
C HIS A 102 -22.67 -23.11 -6.53
N TYR A 103 -23.67 -23.45 -5.72
CA TYR A 103 -23.55 -24.26 -4.48
C TYR A 103 -22.67 -23.69 -3.36
N LEU A 104 -22.23 -22.43 -3.43
CA LEU A 104 -21.31 -21.85 -2.44
C LEU A 104 -22.00 -21.39 -1.14
N GLY A 105 -23.34 -21.44 -1.08
CA GLY A 105 -24.16 -21.12 0.10
C GLY A 105 -24.18 -19.64 0.52
N GLU A 106 -23.36 -18.80 -0.11
CA GLU A 106 -23.31 -17.35 0.04
C GLU A 106 -23.01 -16.71 -1.32
N ILE A 107 -23.27 -15.40 -1.44
CA ILE A 107 -22.92 -14.63 -2.63
C ILE A 107 -21.40 -14.67 -2.83
N PRO A 108 -20.89 -15.22 -3.95
CA PRO A 108 -19.47 -15.46 -4.15
C PRO A 108 -18.67 -14.23 -4.59
N ILE A 109 -19.32 -13.07 -4.70
CA ILE A 109 -18.66 -11.78 -4.83
C ILE A 109 -18.53 -11.16 -3.43
N ILE A 110 -17.31 -10.84 -3.02
CA ILE A 110 -16.97 -10.30 -1.72
C ILE A 110 -16.58 -8.84 -1.88
N GLU A 111 -17.26 -7.98 -1.14
CA GLU A 111 -16.99 -6.54 -1.09
C GLU A 111 -15.96 -6.22 0.01
N TYR A 112 -14.88 -5.55 -0.38
CA TYR A 112 -13.87 -4.99 0.52
C TYR A 112 -13.98 -3.48 0.52
N LEU A 113 -14.57 -2.95 1.59
CA LEU A 113 -14.68 -1.51 1.82
C LEU A 113 -13.38 -0.96 2.40
N ASN A 114 -12.94 0.20 1.91
CA ASN A 114 -11.80 0.90 2.51
C ASN A 114 -12.16 1.50 3.88
N ASN A 115 -13.27 2.24 3.92
CA ASN A 115 -13.84 2.88 5.10
C ASN A 115 -15.38 2.85 5.02
N LYS A 116 -16.06 3.43 6.02
CA LYS A 116 -17.53 3.43 6.09
C LYS A 116 -18.19 4.08 4.86
N LEU A 117 -17.53 5.07 4.26
CA LEU A 117 -18.06 5.86 3.16
C LEU A 117 -17.62 5.34 1.79
N ALA A 118 -16.80 4.28 1.73
CA ALA A 118 -16.15 3.81 0.50
C ALA A 118 -15.41 4.93 -0.25
N ILE A 119 -14.67 5.76 0.49
CA ILE A 119 -13.84 6.87 -0.06
C ILE A 119 -12.37 6.49 -0.01
N GLY A 120 -11.55 7.00 -0.93
CA GLY A 120 -10.11 6.79 -0.93
C GLY A 120 -9.37 7.57 0.11
N ASP A 121 -8.22 7.04 0.55
CA ASP A 121 -7.41 7.77 1.53
C ASP A 121 -6.69 8.98 0.92
N PHE A 122 -6.56 9.06 -0.41
CA PHE A 122 -5.96 10.19 -1.13
C PHE A 122 -6.99 11.19 -1.65
N GLU A 123 -8.26 10.82 -1.69
CA GLU A 123 -9.30 11.59 -2.38
C GLU A 123 -9.56 12.94 -1.71
N LEU A 124 -9.49 12.97 -0.38
CA LEU A 124 -9.58 14.20 0.41
C LEU A 124 -8.36 15.11 0.23
N GLN A 125 -7.26 14.60 -0.32
CA GLN A 125 -5.99 15.29 -0.49
C GLN A 125 -5.74 15.69 -1.96
N ILE A 126 -6.60 15.28 -2.90
CA ILE A 126 -6.51 15.67 -4.32
C ILE A 126 -6.33 17.19 -4.48
N PRO A 127 -7.11 18.06 -3.80
CA PRO A 127 -6.93 19.51 -3.96
C PRO A 127 -5.54 20.00 -3.53
N LEU A 128 -4.94 19.40 -2.51
CA LEU A 128 -3.60 19.75 -2.04
C LEU A 128 -2.51 19.22 -2.99
N ILE A 129 -2.70 18.02 -3.53
CA ILE A 129 -1.80 17.43 -4.53
C ILE A 129 -1.83 18.25 -5.82
N ASP A 130 -3.02 18.65 -6.28
CA ASP A 130 -3.19 19.50 -7.46
C ASP A 130 -2.55 20.88 -7.24
N ALA A 131 -2.74 21.47 -6.06
CA ALA A 131 -2.07 22.73 -5.70
C ALA A 131 -0.55 22.59 -5.70
N TYR A 132 -0.01 21.49 -5.17
CA TYR A 132 1.43 21.20 -5.21
C TYR A 132 1.94 21.05 -6.64
N ASN A 133 1.23 20.30 -7.49
CA ASN A 133 1.59 20.09 -8.89
C ASN A 133 1.55 21.39 -9.70
N ALA A 134 0.53 22.22 -9.49
CA ALA A 134 0.42 23.54 -10.10
C ALA A 134 1.59 24.43 -9.68
N LEU A 135 1.88 24.53 -8.38
CA LEU A 135 3.00 25.32 -7.86
C LEU A 135 4.35 24.90 -8.45
N MET A 136 4.60 23.59 -8.57
CA MET A 136 5.85 23.08 -9.15
C MET A 136 5.94 23.36 -10.65
N SER A 137 4.83 23.28 -11.37
CA SER A 137 4.77 23.59 -12.80
C SER A 137 4.99 25.08 -13.06
N ASP A 138 4.34 25.94 -12.26
CA ASP A 138 4.49 27.39 -12.33
C ASP A 138 5.93 27.80 -11.99
N ARG A 139 6.54 27.18 -10.97
CA ARG A 139 7.95 27.44 -10.60
C ARG A 139 8.93 27.12 -11.74
N VAL A 140 8.70 26.06 -12.51
CA VAL A 140 9.53 25.75 -13.69
C VAL A 140 9.31 26.80 -14.78
N THR A 141 8.05 27.13 -15.06
CA THR A 141 7.67 28.13 -16.06
C THR A 141 8.25 29.50 -15.75
N ASP A 142 8.22 29.93 -14.48
CA ASP A 142 8.78 31.19 -14.03
C ASP A 142 10.30 31.25 -14.21
N LYS A 143 11.01 30.13 -14.02
CA LYS A 143 12.45 30.04 -14.29
C LYS A 143 12.77 30.16 -15.77
N GLU A 144 11.95 29.55 -16.63
CA GLU A 144 12.08 29.70 -18.09
C GLU A 144 11.82 31.16 -18.52
N GLN A 145 10.76 31.78 -18.02
CA GLN A 145 10.47 33.21 -18.28
C GLN A 145 11.55 34.15 -17.74
N PHE A 146 12.17 33.80 -16.61
CA PHE A 146 13.28 34.58 -16.06
C PHE A 146 14.51 34.53 -16.98
N ILE A 147 14.77 33.41 -17.65
CA ILE A 147 15.81 33.29 -18.68
C ILE A 147 15.44 34.14 -19.91
N ASP A 148 14.15 34.14 -20.31
CA ASP A 148 13.61 34.91 -21.42
C ASP A 148 13.28 36.38 -21.07
N ALA A 149 14.23 37.08 -20.45
CA ALA A 149 14.05 38.46 -20.03
C ALA A 149 13.76 39.40 -21.22
N ILE A 150 12.73 40.25 -21.08
CA ILE A 150 12.36 41.25 -22.09
C ILE A 150 13.30 42.45 -21.97
N LEU A 151 13.99 42.82 -23.05
CA LEU A 151 14.75 44.07 -23.10
C LEU A 151 13.81 45.25 -23.35
N ALA A 152 13.62 46.10 -22.34
CA ALA A 152 12.87 47.34 -22.44
C ALA A 152 13.81 48.51 -22.79
N ILE A 153 13.46 49.25 -23.84
CA ILE A 153 14.22 50.40 -24.33
C ILE A 153 13.35 51.65 -24.16
N TYR A 154 13.91 52.68 -23.53
CA TYR A 154 13.24 53.94 -23.21
C TYR A 154 13.95 55.10 -23.91
N GLY A 155 13.17 56.06 -24.40
CA GLY A 155 13.71 57.33 -24.91
C GLY A 155 14.37 57.26 -26.29
N THR A 156 14.24 56.14 -27.02
CA THR A 156 14.67 56.02 -28.41
C THR A 156 13.80 55.01 -29.15
N LEU A 157 13.58 55.24 -30.45
CA LEU A 157 13.02 54.24 -31.36
C LEU A 157 14.16 53.36 -31.90
N LEU A 158 13.84 52.11 -32.24
CA LEU A 158 14.81 51.17 -32.83
C LEU A 158 15.01 51.38 -34.34
N THR A 159 14.14 52.17 -34.95
CA THR A 159 14.10 52.48 -36.37
C THR A 159 13.94 53.99 -36.49
N ASP A 160 14.73 54.60 -37.37
CA ASP A 160 14.49 55.97 -37.79
C ASP A 160 13.29 55.98 -38.75
N GLU A 161 12.37 56.94 -38.61
CA GLU A 161 11.23 57.13 -39.53
C GLU A 161 11.70 57.45 -40.97
N ASP A 162 12.99 57.76 -41.16
CA ASP A 162 13.60 58.24 -42.40
C ASP A 162 14.39 57.17 -43.19
N GLU A 163 14.31 55.86 -42.85
CA GLU A 163 15.00 54.82 -43.67
C GLU A 163 14.30 54.71 -45.06
N PRO A 164 14.96 55.06 -46.18
CA PRO A 164 14.30 55.15 -47.47
C PRO A 164 14.04 53.74 -48.02
N ASN A 165 12.76 53.46 -48.33
CA ASN A 165 12.21 52.24 -48.97
C ASN A 165 11.63 51.16 -48.05
N THR A 166 10.89 51.52 -47.01
CA THR A 166 9.93 50.60 -46.38
C THR A 166 8.63 51.36 -46.13
N GLU A 167 7.70 51.29 -47.08
CA GLU A 167 6.33 51.83 -46.93
C GLU A 167 5.53 51.06 -45.85
N ASP A 168 6.05 49.91 -45.41
CA ASP A 168 5.49 49.08 -44.34
C ASP A 168 6.37 49.15 -43.06
N GLU A 169 5.83 49.75 -42.00
CA GLU A 169 6.45 49.85 -40.66
C GLU A 169 6.94 48.50 -40.10
N ASP A 170 6.32 47.39 -40.53
CA ASP A 170 6.68 46.04 -40.09
C ASP A 170 8.03 45.55 -40.64
N GLU A 171 8.47 46.03 -41.81
CA GLU A 171 9.70 45.55 -42.44
C GLU A 171 10.96 46.23 -41.86
N SER A 172 10.87 47.51 -41.49
CA SER A 172 11.95 48.27 -40.85
C SER A 172 12.27 47.71 -39.45
N ILE A 173 11.25 47.41 -38.65
CA ILE A 173 11.38 46.79 -37.32
C ILE A 173 12.04 45.41 -37.44
N ARG A 174 11.71 44.64 -38.48
CA ARG A 174 12.30 43.32 -38.73
C ARG A 174 13.78 43.40 -39.08
N LYS A 175 14.19 44.41 -39.87
CA LYS A 175 15.61 44.67 -40.21
C LYS A 175 16.41 45.13 -38.99
N ALA A 176 15.85 46.03 -38.16
CA ALA A 176 16.46 46.47 -36.92
C ALA A 176 16.68 45.29 -35.94
N LYS A 177 15.68 44.43 -35.77
CA LYS A 177 15.79 43.20 -34.95
C LYS A 177 16.88 42.24 -35.48
N ALA A 178 17.02 42.13 -36.80
CA ALA A 178 18.07 41.30 -37.41
C ALA A 178 19.48 41.88 -37.20
N ARG A 179 19.65 43.21 -37.29
CA ARG A 179 20.92 43.89 -36.97
C ARG A 179 21.30 43.68 -35.50
N LEU A 180 20.35 43.88 -34.58
CA LEU A 180 20.56 43.65 -33.15
C LEU A 180 20.99 42.21 -32.85
N LYS A 181 20.34 41.22 -33.49
CA LYS A 181 20.69 39.79 -33.34
C LYS A 181 22.09 39.45 -33.88
N LYS A 182 22.51 40.09 -34.97
CA LYS A 182 23.81 39.83 -35.62
C LYS A 182 24.98 40.49 -34.90
N TYR A 183 24.83 41.76 -34.52
CA TYR A 183 25.92 42.56 -33.97
C TYR A 183 25.95 42.57 -32.44
N LYS A 184 24.84 42.26 -31.76
CA LYS A 184 24.71 42.23 -30.29
C LYS A 184 25.15 43.52 -29.58
N VAL A 185 25.11 44.65 -30.29
CA VAL A 185 25.43 45.99 -29.79
C VAL A 185 24.25 46.89 -30.12
N LEU A 186 23.89 47.76 -29.18
CA LEU A 186 22.83 48.76 -29.35
C LEU A 186 23.46 50.14 -29.10
N GLU A 187 23.49 50.96 -30.14
CA GLU A 187 23.91 52.36 -30.05
C GLU A 187 22.69 53.21 -29.67
N MET A 188 22.80 54.02 -28.61
CA MET A 188 21.70 54.85 -28.13
C MET A 188 22.20 56.24 -27.70
N PRO A 189 21.33 57.27 -27.76
CA PRO A 189 21.63 58.59 -27.20
C PRO A 189 21.81 58.57 -25.68
N ASP A 190 22.56 59.53 -25.13
CA ASP A 190 22.82 59.64 -23.67
C ASP A 190 21.54 59.79 -22.81
N THR A 191 20.42 60.21 -23.42
CA THR A 191 19.11 60.34 -22.76
C THR A 191 18.29 59.06 -22.76
N ALA A 192 18.71 58.02 -23.50
CA ALA A 192 17.99 56.76 -23.64
C ALA A 192 18.52 55.70 -22.66
N LYS A 193 17.64 54.77 -22.27
CA LYS A 193 17.95 53.73 -21.29
C LYS A 193 17.47 52.37 -21.80
N ALA A 194 18.30 51.34 -21.65
CA ALA A 194 17.93 49.97 -21.97
C ALA A 194 18.13 49.09 -20.73
N GLU A 195 17.05 48.44 -20.28
CA GLU A 195 17.08 47.56 -19.12
C GLU A 195 16.32 46.29 -19.43
N TYR A 196 16.85 45.16 -18.97
CA TYR A 196 16.07 43.92 -18.96
C TYR A 196 14.99 44.05 -17.89
N LEU A 197 13.73 43.93 -18.31
CA LEU A 197 12.60 43.85 -17.41
C LEU A 197 12.60 42.46 -16.76
N THR A 198 13.34 42.34 -15.67
CA THR A 198 13.33 41.13 -14.85
C THR A 198 12.18 41.22 -13.86
N ARG A 199 11.26 40.25 -13.90
CA ARG A 199 10.34 40.05 -12.77
C ARG A 199 11.17 39.65 -11.55
N THR A 200 10.95 40.30 -10.41
CA THR A 200 11.54 39.87 -9.14
C THR A 200 10.90 38.55 -8.74
N PHE A 201 11.65 37.46 -8.85
CA PHE A 201 11.18 36.13 -8.49
C PHE A 201 11.66 35.77 -7.08
N ASP A 202 10.73 35.55 -6.16
CA ASP A 202 11.03 35.14 -4.78
C ASP A 202 10.98 33.60 -4.63
N GLU A 203 12.09 32.95 -4.97
CA GLU A 203 12.24 31.50 -4.82
C GLU A 203 12.11 31.05 -3.35
N ASN A 204 12.45 31.92 -2.39
CA ASN A 204 12.35 31.57 -0.97
C ASN A 204 10.89 31.49 -0.52
N GLY A 205 10.05 32.44 -0.93
CA GLY A 205 8.60 32.41 -0.67
C GLY A 205 7.93 31.17 -1.28
N VAL A 206 8.29 30.82 -2.51
CA VAL A 206 7.79 29.62 -3.20
C VAL A 206 8.20 28.34 -2.47
N GLU A 207 9.45 28.23 -2.01
CA GLU A 207 9.92 27.06 -1.27
C GLU A 207 9.25 26.93 0.11
N ILE A 208 8.96 28.04 0.79
CA ILE A 208 8.18 28.03 2.05
C ILE A 208 6.75 27.52 1.79
N LEU A 209 6.08 28.03 0.75
CA LEU A 209 4.74 27.59 0.38
C LEU A 209 4.72 26.10 0.00
N LYS A 210 5.69 25.65 -0.80
CA LYS A 210 5.85 24.23 -1.16
C LYS A 210 5.96 23.35 0.08
N LYS A 211 6.84 23.71 1.02
CA LYS A 211 7.01 22.96 2.28
C LYS A 211 5.75 22.95 3.13
N ALA A 212 5.00 24.05 3.17
CA ALA A 212 3.73 24.12 3.88
C ALA A 212 2.69 23.15 3.28
N ILE A 213 2.53 23.16 1.95
CA ILE A 213 1.61 22.24 1.25
C ILE A 213 2.04 20.78 1.45
N GLU A 214 3.34 20.47 1.33
CA GLU A 214 3.88 19.13 1.57
C GLU A 214 3.57 18.65 3.00
N GLN A 215 3.79 19.50 4.01
CA GLN A 215 3.47 19.20 5.41
C GLN A 215 1.98 19.00 5.64
N ASP A 216 1.12 19.81 5.02
CA ASP A 216 -0.32 19.68 5.11
C ASP A 216 -0.81 18.37 4.47
N ILE A 217 -0.27 17.98 3.31
CA ILE A 217 -0.56 16.68 2.68
C ILE A 217 -0.25 15.54 3.65
N HIS A 218 0.95 15.53 4.24
CA HIS A 218 1.35 14.49 5.20
C HIS A 218 0.48 14.48 6.46
N LYS A 219 0.15 15.65 6.98
CA LYS A 219 -0.70 15.80 8.18
C LYS A 219 -2.13 15.30 7.94
N PHE A 220 -2.76 15.67 6.82
CA PHE A 220 -4.14 15.29 6.53
C PHE A 220 -4.28 13.86 5.98
N SER A 221 -3.30 13.37 5.22
CA SER A 221 -3.26 11.96 4.79
C SER A 221 -2.88 11.00 5.92
N HIS A 222 -2.37 11.52 7.04
CA HIS A 222 -1.80 10.75 8.15
C HIS A 222 -0.63 9.85 7.71
N ILE A 223 0.05 10.21 6.61
CA ILE A 223 1.23 9.50 6.12
C ILE A 223 2.47 10.23 6.65
N PRO A 224 3.35 9.54 7.39
CA PRO A 224 4.58 10.14 7.90
C PRO A 224 5.50 10.61 6.76
N CYS A 225 6.09 11.78 6.91
CA CYS A 225 7.07 12.30 5.97
C CYS A 225 8.44 11.64 6.24
N MET A 226 8.96 10.88 5.28
CA MET A 226 10.25 10.17 5.43
C MET A 226 11.46 11.11 5.36
N SER A 227 11.29 12.29 4.76
CA SER A 227 12.32 13.32 4.59
C SER A 227 12.35 14.35 5.73
N ASP A 228 11.47 14.24 6.73
CA ASP A 228 11.49 15.12 7.89
C ASP A 228 12.80 14.91 8.69
N GLU A 229 13.56 15.98 8.91
CA GLU A 229 14.82 15.96 9.68
C GLU A 229 14.64 15.37 11.08
N SER A 230 13.43 15.49 11.63
CA SER A 230 13.06 14.91 12.91
C SER A 230 12.93 13.38 12.87
N PHE A 231 13.05 12.71 11.70
CA PHE A 231 13.21 11.26 11.56
C PHE A 231 14.68 10.82 11.56
N GLY A 232 15.60 11.69 11.14
CA GLY A 232 17.03 11.35 10.99
C GLY A 232 17.85 11.41 12.29
N GLY A 233 17.28 11.90 13.39
CA GLY A 233 17.94 11.91 14.70
C GLY A 233 17.90 10.56 15.42
N ASN A 234 18.59 10.44 16.57
CA ASN A 234 18.39 9.35 17.54
C ASN A 234 17.01 9.47 18.20
N VAL A 235 15.96 9.28 17.42
CA VAL A 235 14.57 9.29 17.87
C VAL A 235 14.32 8.01 18.65
N SER A 236 13.83 8.13 19.89
CA SER A 236 13.45 6.95 20.68
C SER A 236 12.35 6.14 19.98
N GLY A 237 12.29 4.82 20.22
CA GLY A 237 11.23 3.96 19.68
C GLY A 237 9.83 4.55 19.87
N VAL A 238 9.58 5.13 21.05
CA VAL A 238 8.31 5.79 21.42
C VAL A 238 7.99 6.99 20.53
N ALA A 239 8.96 7.83 20.21
CA ALA A 239 8.73 8.99 19.36
C ALA A 239 8.46 8.61 17.90
N MET A 240 9.06 7.52 17.40
CA MET A 240 8.68 6.94 16.11
C MET A 240 7.25 6.41 16.13
N GLU A 241 6.83 5.71 17.18
CA GLU A 241 5.46 5.21 17.32
C GLU A 241 4.41 6.33 17.30
N PHE A 242 4.68 7.45 18.00
CA PHE A 242 3.78 8.62 17.96
C PHE A 242 3.65 9.22 16.56
N LYS A 243 4.72 9.22 15.76
CA LYS A 243 4.65 9.68 14.36
C LYS A 243 3.88 8.72 13.47
N LEU A 244 3.99 7.41 13.71
CA LEU A 244 3.26 6.37 12.97
C LEU A 244 1.81 6.20 13.42
N LEU A 245 1.42 6.80 14.56
CA LEU A 245 0.10 6.64 15.18
C LEU A 245 -1.06 6.93 14.21
N GLY A 246 -0.94 7.99 13.39
CA GLY A 246 -1.94 8.33 12.38
C GLY A 246 -2.14 7.22 11.35
N MET A 247 -1.03 6.74 10.78
CA MET A 247 -1.02 5.63 9.82
C MET A 247 -1.55 4.34 10.45
N GLU A 248 -1.16 4.02 11.69
CA GLU A 248 -1.66 2.83 12.40
C GLU A 248 -3.17 2.89 12.64
N ASN A 249 -3.72 4.05 12.97
CA ASN A 249 -5.16 4.23 13.12
C ASN A 249 -5.93 3.94 11.82
N ILE A 250 -5.47 4.50 10.69
CA ILE A 250 -6.06 4.21 9.35
C ILE A 250 -5.93 2.72 9.04
N THR A 251 -4.75 2.16 9.27
CA THR A 251 -4.49 0.76 8.94
C THR A 251 -5.31 -0.20 9.81
N LYS A 252 -5.56 0.14 11.07
CA LYS A 252 -6.45 -0.60 11.97
C LYS A 252 -7.89 -0.62 11.48
N ILE A 253 -8.39 0.52 10.96
CA ILE A 253 -9.71 0.61 10.34
C ILE A 253 -9.77 -0.29 9.10
N LYS A 254 -8.79 -0.19 8.20
CA LYS A 254 -8.69 -1.06 7.02
C LYS A 254 -8.64 -2.53 7.38
N THR A 255 -7.80 -2.92 8.33
CA THR A 255 -7.70 -4.32 8.80
C THR A 255 -9.03 -4.84 9.32
N ARG A 256 -9.86 -3.99 9.95
CA ARG A 256 -11.21 -4.39 10.38
C ARG A 256 -12.12 -4.75 9.21
N TYR A 257 -12.15 -3.93 8.15
CA TYR A 257 -12.94 -4.21 6.95
C TYR A 257 -12.39 -5.40 6.16
N TYR A 258 -11.07 -5.52 6.02
CA TYR A 258 -10.45 -6.71 5.45
C TYR A 258 -10.82 -7.98 6.22
N LYS A 259 -10.84 -7.92 7.55
CA LYS A 259 -11.26 -9.05 8.38
C LYS A 259 -12.72 -9.43 8.14
N LYS A 260 -13.61 -8.47 7.88
CA LYS A 260 -15.01 -8.74 7.51
C LYS A 260 -15.09 -9.51 6.18
N GLY A 261 -14.44 -9.01 5.13
CA GLY A 261 -14.47 -9.64 3.80
C GLY A 261 -13.78 -11.02 3.78
N LEU A 262 -12.63 -11.16 4.44
CA LEU A 262 -11.94 -12.45 4.54
C LEU A 262 -12.72 -13.47 5.38
N ARG A 263 -13.47 -13.07 6.41
CA ARG A 263 -14.38 -13.99 7.10
C ARG A 263 -15.46 -14.52 6.16
N LYS A 264 -16.01 -13.67 5.29
CA LYS A 264 -16.94 -14.10 4.23
C LYS A 264 -16.27 -15.11 3.29
N ARG A 265 -15.04 -14.83 2.87
CA ARG A 265 -14.24 -15.78 2.06
C ARG A 265 -14.08 -17.13 2.74
N VAL A 266 -13.69 -17.14 4.01
CA VAL A 266 -13.52 -18.38 4.79
C VAL A 266 -14.84 -19.14 4.88
N ARG A 267 -15.98 -18.48 5.11
CA ARG A 267 -17.29 -19.16 5.12
C ARG A 267 -17.61 -19.80 3.77
N ILE A 268 -17.40 -19.08 2.66
CA ILE A 268 -17.58 -19.63 1.31
C ILE A 268 -16.70 -20.87 1.08
N PHE A 269 -15.44 -20.82 1.52
CA PHE A 269 -14.51 -21.95 1.39
C PHE A 269 -14.94 -23.14 2.26
N CYS A 270 -15.38 -22.89 3.50
CA CYS A 270 -15.92 -23.94 4.38
C CYS A 270 -17.20 -24.56 3.80
N ASN A 271 -18.10 -23.76 3.24
CA ASN A 271 -19.32 -24.25 2.57
C ASN A 271 -18.95 -25.16 1.38
N TYR A 272 -17.98 -24.75 0.57
CA TYR A 272 -17.48 -25.58 -0.53
C TYR A 272 -16.85 -26.89 -0.04
N LEU A 273 -16.03 -26.85 1.00
CA LEU A 273 -15.42 -28.05 1.59
C LEU A 273 -16.47 -28.99 2.20
N ALA A 274 -17.55 -28.44 2.75
CA ALA A 274 -18.67 -29.23 3.27
C ALA A 274 -19.38 -30.02 2.16
N LEU A 275 -19.47 -29.49 0.93
CA LEU A 275 -19.96 -30.25 -0.22
C LEU A 275 -19.08 -31.46 -0.55
N HIS A 276 -17.77 -31.34 -0.31
CA HIS A 276 -16.79 -32.42 -0.47
C HIS A 276 -16.67 -33.32 0.77
N GLY A 277 -17.56 -33.17 1.76
CA GLY A 277 -17.61 -34.01 2.96
C GLY A 277 -16.68 -33.59 4.10
N THR A 278 -15.98 -32.45 3.99
CA THR A 278 -15.12 -31.92 5.06
C THR A 278 -15.77 -30.70 5.71
N SER A 279 -16.36 -30.90 6.89
CA SER A 279 -16.96 -29.80 7.66
C SER A 279 -15.91 -29.16 8.59
N ILE A 280 -15.58 -27.90 8.33
CA ILE A 280 -14.70 -27.08 9.18
C ILE A 280 -15.52 -25.90 9.69
N ASP A 281 -15.49 -25.64 11.00
CA ASP A 281 -16.11 -24.45 11.58
C ASP A 281 -15.29 -23.19 11.22
N PRO A 282 -15.88 -22.22 10.49
CA PRO A 282 -15.22 -20.95 10.15
C PRO A 282 -14.73 -20.18 11.38
N SER A 283 -15.37 -20.35 12.54
CA SER A 283 -15.07 -19.61 13.77
C SER A 283 -13.73 -20.01 14.39
N GLY A 284 -13.26 -21.23 14.11
CA GLY A 284 -11.96 -21.73 14.58
C GLY A 284 -10.76 -21.11 13.83
N ILE A 285 -10.99 -20.44 12.70
CA ILE A 285 -9.92 -19.89 11.86
C ILE A 285 -9.61 -18.45 12.29
N THR A 286 -8.42 -18.26 12.87
CA THR A 286 -7.94 -16.93 13.28
C THR A 286 -7.04 -16.33 12.21
N MET A 287 -7.43 -15.17 11.69
CA MET A 287 -6.62 -14.42 10.73
C MET A 287 -5.69 -13.45 11.45
N THR A 288 -4.39 -13.63 11.24
CA THR A 288 -3.32 -12.78 11.78
C THR A 288 -2.79 -11.84 10.69
N PHE A 289 -2.64 -10.55 11.02
CA PHE A 289 -2.06 -9.55 10.14
C PHE A 289 -0.76 -9.08 10.76
N THR A 290 0.35 -9.28 10.07
CA THR A 290 1.68 -8.85 10.52
C THR A 290 2.04 -7.50 9.90
N ARG A 291 2.79 -6.70 10.65
CA ARG A 291 3.26 -5.37 10.22
C ARG A 291 4.78 -5.39 10.06
N ALA A 292 5.26 -4.90 8.93
CA ALA A 292 6.69 -4.68 8.68
C ALA A 292 7.07 -3.25 9.11
N LEU A 293 6.98 -2.95 10.41
CA LEU A 293 7.48 -1.68 10.95
C LEU A 293 8.99 -1.78 11.22
N PRO A 294 9.75 -0.68 11.08
CA PRO A 294 11.12 -0.61 11.57
C PRO A 294 11.12 -0.84 13.09
N LYS A 295 11.89 -1.83 13.55
CA LYS A 295 11.99 -2.17 14.98
C LYS A 295 13.42 -1.99 15.45
N ASN A 296 13.59 -1.43 16.64
CA ASN A 296 14.89 -1.37 17.28
C ASN A 296 15.17 -2.68 18.04
N LEU A 297 16.00 -3.55 17.47
CA LEU A 297 16.33 -4.85 18.07
C LEU A 297 17.07 -4.71 19.42
N LEU A 298 17.80 -3.61 19.63
CA LEU A 298 18.51 -3.37 20.89
C LEU A 298 17.52 -3.10 22.04
N GLU A 299 16.50 -2.28 21.80
CA GLU A 299 15.44 -2.01 22.78
C GLU A 299 14.67 -3.31 23.10
N ILE A 300 14.33 -4.11 22.08
CA ILE A 300 13.65 -5.40 22.27
C ILE A 300 14.53 -6.35 23.10
N SER A 301 15.83 -6.45 22.81
CA SER A 301 16.76 -7.27 23.58
C SER A 301 16.83 -6.85 25.04
N GLN A 302 16.85 -5.54 25.32
CA GLN A 302 16.85 -5.01 26.68
C GLN A 302 15.53 -5.29 27.41
N ILE A 303 14.39 -5.17 26.74
CA ILE A 303 13.08 -5.53 27.30
C ILE A 303 13.04 -7.03 27.64
N VAL A 304 13.48 -7.89 26.72
CA VAL A 304 13.51 -9.34 26.94
C VAL A 304 14.41 -9.70 28.11
N ALA A 305 15.60 -9.10 28.22
CA ALA A 305 16.49 -9.30 29.35
C ALA A 305 15.89 -8.85 30.69
N ASN A 306 15.20 -7.71 30.71
CA ASN A 306 14.58 -7.15 31.91
C ASN A 306 13.35 -7.94 32.39
N LEU A 307 12.65 -8.60 31.47
CA LEU A 307 11.48 -9.43 31.76
C LEU A 307 11.82 -10.92 31.93
N TRP A 308 13.09 -11.29 31.74
CA TRP A 308 13.58 -12.65 31.98
C TRP A 308 13.30 -13.07 33.43
N GLY A 309 12.67 -14.23 33.62
CA GLY A 309 12.26 -14.74 34.92
C GLY A 309 10.97 -14.14 35.52
N LYS A 310 10.37 -13.13 34.89
CA LYS A 310 9.07 -12.55 35.31
C LYS A 310 7.91 -12.96 34.40
N VAL A 311 8.20 -13.24 33.14
CA VAL A 311 7.22 -13.63 32.11
C VAL A 311 7.63 -15.00 31.53
N SER A 312 6.67 -15.79 31.03
CA SER A 312 6.97 -17.08 30.42
C SER A 312 7.89 -16.95 29.20
N ARG A 313 8.80 -17.91 29.03
CA ARG A 313 9.77 -17.95 27.92
C ARG A 313 9.07 -17.88 26.55
N LYS A 314 7.94 -18.58 26.40
CA LYS A 314 7.08 -18.53 25.20
C LYS A 314 6.64 -17.10 24.85
N THR A 315 6.25 -16.30 25.85
CA THR A 315 5.80 -14.93 25.62
C THR A 315 6.97 -13.98 25.33
N LEU A 316 8.17 -14.27 25.83
CA LEU A 316 9.36 -13.47 25.54
C LEU A 316 9.87 -13.73 24.12
N LEU A 317 9.94 -15.01 23.73
CA LEU A 317 10.35 -15.42 22.39
C LEU A 317 9.38 -14.89 21.31
N SER A 318 8.09 -14.80 21.61
CA SER A 318 7.11 -14.21 20.67
C SER A 318 7.29 -12.71 20.41
N GLN A 319 8.07 -12.00 21.23
CA GLN A 319 8.44 -10.59 20.98
C GLN A 319 9.65 -10.45 20.05
N VAL A 320 10.42 -11.51 19.86
CA VAL A 320 11.65 -11.50 19.08
C VAL A 320 11.31 -11.58 17.58
N PRO A 321 11.62 -10.55 16.76
CA PRO A 321 11.07 -10.46 15.40
C PRO A 321 11.53 -11.52 14.40
N PHE A 322 12.62 -12.23 14.68
CA PHE A 322 13.19 -13.27 13.79
C PHE A 322 12.80 -14.70 14.19
N VAL A 323 12.02 -14.86 15.27
CA VAL A 323 11.50 -16.17 15.70
C VAL A 323 10.13 -16.34 15.07
N ASP A 324 10.05 -17.14 14.00
CA ASP A 324 8.81 -17.40 13.27
C ASP A 324 7.91 -18.42 14.00
N ASP A 325 8.50 -19.53 14.48
CA ASP A 325 7.81 -20.54 15.28
C ASP A 325 8.37 -20.60 16.71
N VAL A 326 7.59 -20.06 17.64
CA VAL A 326 7.94 -20.01 19.07
C VAL A 326 7.96 -21.40 19.70
N ASP A 327 7.11 -22.31 19.23
CA ASP A 327 7.02 -23.67 19.78
C ASP A 327 8.16 -24.56 19.28
N GLU A 328 8.69 -24.29 18.08
CA GLU A 328 9.93 -24.91 17.60
C GLU A 328 11.14 -24.41 18.39
N GLU A 329 11.28 -23.09 18.58
CA GLU A 329 12.45 -22.57 19.31
C GLU A 329 12.47 -22.93 20.79
N LEU A 330 11.30 -23.06 21.41
CA LEU A 330 11.24 -23.51 22.79
C LEU A 330 11.75 -24.96 22.93
N LYS A 331 11.47 -25.83 21.96
CA LYS A 331 12.00 -27.21 21.92
C LYS A 331 13.51 -27.22 21.68
N ALA A 332 14.01 -26.37 20.79
CA ALA A 332 15.44 -26.25 20.53
C ALA A 332 16.20 -25.83 21.80
N LEU A 333 15.67 -24.85 22.54
CA LEU A 333 16.23 -24.41 23.82
C LEU A 333 16.18 -25.49 24.91
N GLU A 334 15.08 -26.23 25.03
CA GLU A 334 14.98 -27.35 25.97
C GLU A 334 16.00 -28.45 25.65
N ALA A 335 16.21 -28.78 24.37
CA ALA A 335 17.23 -29.73 23.94
C ALA A 335 18.65 -29.26 24.30
N GLU A 336 18.98 -27.98 24.07
CA GLU A 336 20.26 -27.40 24.48
C GLU A 336 20.45 -27.42 26.01
N GLU A 337 19.40 -27.14 26.78
CA GLU A 337 19.43 -27.21 28.25
C GLU A 337 19.65 -28.63 28.76
N GLU A 338 19.00 -29.63 28.17
CA GLU A 338 19.22 -31.04 28.50
C GLU A 338 20.65 -31.49 28.16
N GLU A 339 21.19 -31.09 27.02
CA GLU A 339 22.58 -31.37 26.65
C GLU A 339 23.58 -30.68 27.57
N ASN A 340 23.30 -29.45 28.00
CA ASN A 340 24.14 -28.72 28.94
C ASN A 340 24.06 -29.32 30.36
N LEU A 341 22.88 -29.80 30.78
CA LEU A 341 22.70 -30.50 32.04
C LEU A 341 23.46 -31.84 32.04
N LYS A 342 23.39 -32.61 30.95
CA LYS A 342 24.17 -33.84 30.77
C LYS A 342 25.68 -33.57 30.83
N ARG A 343 26.16 -32.54 30.10
CA ARG A 343 27.56 -32.10 30.17
C ARG A 343 27.97 -31.65 31.58
N GLN A 344 27.11 -30.94 32.31
CA GLN A 344 27.39 -30.58 33.70
C GLN A 344 27.41 -31.79 34.64
N GLN A 345 26.52 -32.77 34.45
CA GLN A 345 26.50 -34.00 35.22
C GLN A 345 27.74 -34.86 34.95
N GLU A 346 28.25 -34.90 33.72
CA GLU A 346 29.50 -35.57 33.36
C GLU A 346 30.73 -34.87 33.99
N VAL A 347 30.70 -33.54 34.12
CA VAL A 347 31.79 -32.76 34.72
C VAL A 347 31.75 -32.81 36.27
N PHE A 348 30.57 -32.84 36.89
CA PHE A 348 30.42 -32.95 38.35
C PHE A 348 30.42 -34.40 38.87
N GLY A 349 30.13 -35.38 38.02
CA GLY A 349 30.04 -36.81 38.36
C GLY A 349 31.39 -37.55 38.48
N LEU A 350 32.52 -36.84 38.36
CA LEU A 350 33.87 -37.43 38.41
C LEU A 350 34.54 -37.37 39.80
N GLN A 351 33.78 -37.13 40.87
CA GLN A 351 34.22 -37.41 42.25
C GLN A 351 33.42 -38.56 42.84
N ASP A 352 33.57 -39.75 42.26
CA ASP A 352 33.26 -40.98 42.99
C ASP A 352 34.25 -41.10 44.16
N ASN A 353 33.73 -40.91 45.36
CA ASN A 353 34.41 -41.18 46.62
C ASN A 353 34.46 -42.70 46.83
N THR A 354 35.36 -43.38 46.12
CA THR A 354 35.59 -44.83 46.30
C THR A 354 36.20 -45.07 47.69
N PRO A 355 35.56 -45.87 48.56
CA PRO A 355 36.17 -46.28 49.82
C PRO A 355 37.40 -47.16 49.52
N PRO A 356 38.48 -47.07 50.30
CA PRO A 356 39.67 -47.89 50.05
C PRO A 356 39.32 -49.38 50.17
N GLU A 357 39.66 -50.15 49.14
CA GLU A 357 39.46 -51.60 49.09
C GLU A 357 40.24 -52.28 50.23
N GLN A 358 39.54 -53.11 51.03
CA GLN A 358 40.18 -54.00 51.98
C GLN A 358 40.65 -55.26 51.24
N ASP A 359 41.97 -55.47 51.21
CA ASP A 359 42.61 -56.71 50.73
C ASP A 359 42.08 -57.94 51.51
N PRO A 360 41.59 -58.99 50.83
CA PRO A 360 41.37 -60.29 51.44
C PRO A 360 42.65 -61.15 51.30
N ASP A 361 42.95 -61.92 52.34
CA ASP A 361 44.05 -62.89 52.48
C ASP A 361 45.45 -62.37 52.78
N ASP A 362 45.69 -62.09 54.06
CA ASP A 362 46.98 -62.48 54.67
C ASP A 362 46.84 -62.84 56.15
N LYS A 363 46.04 -63.87 56.50
CA LYS A 363 46.19 -64.63 57.77
C LYS A 363 45.68 -66.07 57.68
N GLU A 364 46.43 -66.92 56.98
CA GLU A 364 46.65 -68.29 57.44
C GLU A 364 48.17 -68.53 57.54
N LYS A 365 48.72 -68.26 58.73
CA LYS A 365 49.96 -68.88 59.21
C LYS A 365 49.66 -69.67 60.48
N VAL A 366 49.45 -70.97 60.25
CA VAL A 366 50.03 -72.13 60.96
C VAL A 366 49.90 -72.18 62.48
N ASP A 367 49.14 -73.20 62.91
CA ASP A 367 49.07 -73.77 64.26
C ASP A 367 50.43 -74.14 64.86
N ALA A 368 50.60 -73.82 66.14
CA ALA A 368 51.35 -74.60 67.13
C ALA A 368 50.84 -74.28 68.55
#